data_AF-A0A961CWT3-F1
#
_entry.id   AF-A0A961CWT3-F1
#
_cell.length_a   1.000
_cell.length_b   1.000
_cell.length_c   1.000
_cell.angle_alpha   90.00
_cell.angle_beta   90.00
_cell.angle_gamma   90.00
#
_symmetry.space_group_name_H-M   'P 1'
#
loop_
_entity.id
_entity.type
_entity.pdbx_description
1 polymer ?
#
loop_
_entity_poly.entity_id
_entity_poly.type
_entity_poly.pdbx_seq_one_letter_code
_entity_poly.pdbx_strand_id
1 'polypeptide(L)'
;MGSVLLALVAYVPLLLSSPGVVGADTKTYLYLDPARLLGRAPWMWDTHIGLGTVTHQNIGYLWPMGPWYWFFETLGVPDWVAQRLWLGTVIFAAGMGVRFMLRELRWVGPGVTVASFAYALSPYLLHYGARISVILLPFAGLP
;
A
#
# COMPACT_ATOMS: atom_id res chain seq x y z
N MET A 1 14.72 11.20 15.28
CA MET A 1 13.87 12.29 14.77
C MET A 1 13.39 12.06 13.34
N GLY A 2 14.27 11.89 12.35
CA GLY A 2 13.85 11.78 10.94
C GLY A 2 12.83 10.68 10.61
N SER A 3 12.92 9.48 11.22
CA SER A 3 11.94 8.41 11.00
C SER A 3 10.55 8.71 11.57
N VAL A 4 10.48 9.43 12.70
CA VAL A 4 9.20 9.85 13.29
C VAL A 4 8.53 10.89 12.40
N LEU A 5 9.29 11.86 11.90
CA LEU A 5 8.79 12.83 10.93
C LEU A 5 8.31 12.15 9.65
N LEU A 6 9.05 11.15 9.16
CA LEU A 6 8.65 10.38 7.98
C LEU A 6 7.31 9.66 8.22
N ALA A 7 7.13 9.03 9.38
CA ALA A 7 5.85 8.41 9.74
C ALA A 7 4.72 9.44 9.77
N LEU A 8 4.92 10.58 10.46
CA LEU A 8 3.90 11.63 10.53
C LEU A 8 3.50 12.11 9.13
N VAL A 9 4.46 12.36 8.24
CA VAL A 9 4.20 12.81 6.87
C VAL A 9 3.57 11.72 6.00
N ALA A 10 3.90 10.45 6.24
CA ALA A 10 3.31 9.33 5.50
C ALA A 10 1.85 9.08 5.87
N TYR A 11 1.46 9.23 7.14
CA TYR A 11 0.13 8.85 7.63
C TYR A 11 -0.83 10.03 7.82
N VAL A 12 -0.37 11.15 8.40
CA VAL A 12 -1.26 12.23 8.83
C VAL A 12 -1.97 12.92 7.65
N PRO A 13 -1.27 13.37 6.58
CA PRO A 13 -1.93 14.00 5.44
C PRO A 13 -2.92 13.06 4.75
N LEU A 14 -2.61 11.76 4.70
CA LEU A 14 -3.48 10.75 4.10
C LEU A 14 -4.76 10.57 4.93
N LEU A 15 -4.69 10.49 6.25
CA LEU A 15 -5.88 10.37 7.08
C LEU A 15 -6.77 11.61 7.03
N LEU A 16 -6.18 12.78 6.77
CA LEU A 16 -6.90 14.06 6.67
C LEU A 16 -7.49 14.33 5.29
N SER A 17 -7.05 13.65 4.23
CA SER A 17 -7.54 13.94 2.88
C SER A 17 -8.88 13.23 2.64
N SER A 18 -9.94 13.98 2.33
CA SER A 18 -11.29 13.46 2.07
C SER A 18 -11.75 12.35 3.04
N PRO A 19 -11.91 12.65 4.35
CA PRO A 19 -12.31 11.66 5.35
C PRO A 19 -13.67 11.04 5.01
N GLY A 20 -13.83 9.74 5.24
CA GLY A 20 -15.06 9.00 4.92
C GLY A 20 -15.23 8.61 3.45
N VAL A 21 -14.31 9.02 2.57
CA VAL A 21 -14.36 8.71 1.13
C VAL A 21 -13.37 7.60 0.79
N VAL A 22 -13.91 6.50 0.25
CA VAL A 22 -13.13 5.39 -0.32
C VAL A 22 -12.63 5.80 -1.71
N GLY A 23 -11.32 5.70 -1.93
CA GLY A 23 -10.68 6.03 -3.19
C GLY A 23 -10.74 4.89 -4.21
N ALA A 24 -10.66 5.24 -5.49
CA ALA A 24 -10.49 4.27 -6.56
C ALA A 24 -9.03 3.76 -6.60
N ASP A 25 -8.74 2.77 -5.76
CA ASP A 25 -7.46 2.05 -5.76
C ASP A 25 -7.62 0.66 -6.38
N THR A 26 -6.58 0.21 -7.10
CA THR A 26 -6.28 -1.14 -7.63
C THR A 26 -7.50 -1.99 -8.05
N LYS A 27 -8.28 -2.52 -7.10
CA LYS A 27 -9.54 -3.22 -7.34
C LYS A 27 -10.56 -2.92 -6.23
N THR A 28 -11.77 -2.52 -6.61
CA THR A 28 -12.82 -2.15 -5.64
C THR A 28 -13.27 -3.30 -4.74
N TYR A 29 -13.41 -4.50 -5.30
CA TYR A 29 -13.78 -5.69 -4.54
C TYR A 29 -12.71 -6.14 -3.53
N LEU A 30 -11.48 -5.60 -3.60
CA LEU A 30 -10.39 -5.96 -2.69
C LEU A 30 -10.57 -5.38 -1.28
N TYR A 31 -11.29 -4.26 -1.16
CA TYR A 31 -11.57 -3.65 0.13
C TYR A 31 -13.05 -3.73 0.53
N LEU A 32 -13.98 -3.97 -0.41
CA LEU A 32 -15.40 -4.14 -0.08
C LEU A 32 -15.78 -5.54 0.45
N ASP A 33 -15.07 -6.60 0.01
CA ASP A 33 -15.25 -7.98 0.49
C ASP A 33 -13.94 -8.77 0.26
N PRO A 34 -12.86 -8.44 1.01
CA PRO A 34 -11.56 -9.09 0.85
C PRO A 34 -11.63 -10.59 1.13
N ALA A 35 -12.47 -11.05 2.05
CA ALA A 35 -12.65 -12.48 2.34
C ALA A 35 -13.09 -13.27 1.10
N ARG A 36 -14.11 -12.77 0.37
CA ARG A 36 -14.58 -13.41 -0.86
C ARG A 36 -13.52 -13.40 -1.95
N LEU A 37 -12.77 -12.32 -2.11
CA LEU A 37 -11.67 -12.28 -3.06
C LEU A 37 -10.60 -13.32 -2.70
N LEU A 38 -10.17 -13.37 -1.45
CA LEU A 38 -9.12 -14.27 -0.99
C LEU A 38 -9.53 -15.74 -1.10
N GLY A 39 -10.81 -16.06 -0.89
CA GLY A 39 -11.31 -17.42 -1.10
C GLY A 39 -11.29 -17.89 -2.55
N ARG A 40 -11.34 -16.95 -3.52
CA ARG A 40 -11.35 -17.24 -4.97
C ARG A 40 -9.97 -17.16 -5.61
N ALA A 41 -9.11 -16.26 -5.13
CA ALA A 41 -7.81 -15.99 -5.71
C ALA A 41 -6.86 -17.20 -5.90
N PRO A 42 -6.92 -18.27 -5.07
CA PRO A 42 -6.12 -19.49 -5.28
C PRO A 42 -6.58 -20.35 -6.46
N TRP A 43 -7.80 -20.14 -6.97
CA TRP A 43 -8.40 -20.96 -8.01
C TRP A 43 -8.25 -20.31 -9.39
N MET A 44 -7.88 -21.11 -10.39
CA MET A 44 -7.72 -20.63 -11.76
C MET A 44 -9.05 -20.24 -12.41
N TRP A 45 -10.08 -21.07 -12.25
CA TRP A 45 -11.40 -20.87 -12.85
C TRP A 45 -12.35 -20.15 -11.88
N ASP A 46 -12.87 -19.00 -12.27
CA ASP A 46 -13.89 -18.25 -11.52
C ASP A 46 -15.22 -18.23 -12.29
N THR A 47 -16.22 -18.91 -11.76
CA THR A 47 -17.58 -18.98 -12.31
C THR A 47 -18.39 -17.70 -12.11
N HIS A 48 -17.93 -16.77 -11.27
CA HIS A 48 -18.69 -15.58 -10.87
C HIS A 48 -18.46 -14.37 -11.78
N ILE A 49 -17.59 -14.49 -12.78
CA ILE A 49 -17.25 -13.42 -13.72
C ILE A 49 -17.54 -13.91 -15.14
N GLY A 50 -18.38 -13.19 -15.88
CA GLY A 50 -18.54 -13.38 -17.32
C GLY A 50 -18.92 -14.81 -17.75
N LEU A 51 -19.79 -15.49 -16.99
CA LEU A 51 -20.18 -16.90 -17.19
C LEU A 51 -19.06 -17.94 -16.99
N GLY A 52 -17.92 -17.53 -16.42
CA GLY A 52 -16.75 -18.36 -16.24
C GLY A 52 -15.52 -17.74 -16.90
N THR A 53 -14.47 -17.50 -16.14
CA THR A 53 -13.21 -16.98 -16.69
C THR A 53 -11.99 -17.53 -15.97
N VAL A 54 -10.85 -17.53 -16.66
CA VAL A 54 -9.55 -17.79 -16.03
C VAL A 54 -8.98 -16.44 -15.56
N THR A 55 -8.89 -16.25 -14.25
CA THR A 55 -8.39 -14.99 -13.70
C THR A 55 -6.86 -14.96 -13.75
N HIS A 56 -6.28 -13.84 -14.18
CA HIS A 56 -4.82 -13.66 -14.29
C HIS A 56 -4.27 -12.55 -13.39
N GLN A 57 -5.13 -11.89 -12.61
CA GLN A 57 -4.76 -10.72 -11.78
C GLN A 57 -4.97 -10.96 -10.29
N ASN A 58 -5.79 -11.94 -9.90
CA ASN A 58 -6.23 -12.08 -8.50
C ASN A 58 -5.16 -12.71 -7.60
N ILE A 59 -4.32 -13.60 -8.14
CA ILE A 59 -3.28 -14.30 -7.36
C ILE A 59 -2.31 -13.33 -6.67
N GLY A 60 -2.01 -12.19 -7.30
CA GLY A 60 -1.12 -11.16 -6.75
C GLY A 60 -1.68 -10.44 -5.53
N TYR A 61 -2.98 -10.58 -5.24
CA TYR A 61 -3.60 -9.98 -4.05
C TYR A 61 -3.57 -10.91 -2.83
N LEU A 62 -3.20 -12.19 -2.99
CA LEU A 62 -3.06 -13.11 -1.85
C LEU A 62 -2.03 -12.63 -0.83
N TRP A 63 -1.04 -11.86 -1.27
CA TRP A 63 -0.05 -11.27 -0.37
C TRP A 63 0.57 -9.99 -0.95
N PRO A 64 0.78 -8.93 -0.15
CA PRO A 64 0.28 -8.69 1.20
C PRO A 64 -1.07 -7.94 1.23
N MET A 65 -1.55 -7.45 0.08
CA MET A 65 -2.65 -6.49 0.01
C MET A 65 -4.00 -7.08 0.46
N GLY A 66 -4.36 -8.28 0.02
CA GLY A 66 -5.61 -8.92 0.45
C GLY A 66 -5.65 -9.19 1.95
N PRO A 67 -4.62 -9.84 2.55
CA PRO A 67 -4.56 -10.03 4.01
C PRO A 67 -4.63 -8.73 4.81
N TRP A 68 -4.07 -7.63 4.30
CA TRP A 68 -4.20 -6.32 4.93
C TRP A 68 -5.66 -5.90 5.06
N TYR A 69 -6.41 -5.87 3.95
CA TYR A 69 -7.81 -5.45 3.98
C TYR A 69 -8.68 -6.43 4.77
N TRP A 70 -8.42 -7.74 4.66
CA TRP A 70 -9.11 -8.74 5.47
C TRP A 70 -8.90 -8.50 6.98
N PHE A 71 -7.67 -8.22 7.40
CA PHE A 71 -7.38 -7.90 8.80
C PHE A 71 -8.17 -6.69 9.29
N PHE A 72 -8.17 -5.58 8.55
CA PHE A 72 -8.92 -4.38 8.94
C PHE A 72 -10.45 -4.59 8.90
N GLU A 73 -10.96 -5.37 7.95
CA GLU A 73 -12.36 -5.78 7.90
C GLU A 73 -12.74 -6.55 9.17
N THR A 74 -11.93 -7.53 9.61
CA THR A 74 -12.20 -8.30 10.83
C THR A 74 -12.17 -7.46 12.10
N LEU A 75 -11.46 -6.32 12.08
CA LEU A 75 -11.44 -5.35 13.18
C LEU A 75 -12.59 -4.32 13.10
N GLY A 76 -13.43 -4.38 12.06
CA GLY A 76 -14.52 -3.42 11.83
C GLY A 76 -14.01 -2.01 11.51
N VAL A 77 -12.78 -1.88 11.01
CA VAL A 77 -12.22 -0.58 10.64
C VAL A 77 -12.81 -0.13 9.30
N PRO A 78 -13.24 1.14 9.15
CA PRO A 78 -13.78 1.62 7.89
C PRO A 78 -12.78 1.48 6.73
N ASP A 79 -13.24 1.05 5.55
CA ASP A 79 -12.40 0.81 4.36
C ASP A 79 -11.51 2.00 4.00
N TRP A 80 -12.04 3.22 4.09
CA TRP A 80 -11.27 4.43 3.79
C TRP A 80 -10.07 4.57 4.72
N VAL A 81 -10.18 4.20 6.00
CA VAL A 81 -9.07 4.23 6.97
C VAL A 81 -8.06 3.15 6.59
N ALA A 82 -8.51 1.92 6.33
CA ALA A 82 -7.65 0.81 5.91
C ALA A 82 -6.85 1.16 4.64
N GLN A 83 -7.46 1.85 3.67
CA GLN A 83 -6.80 2.35 2.46
C GLN A 83 -5.71 3.39 2.77
N ARG A 84 -5.98 4.36 3.67
CA ARG A 84 -4.97 5.38 4.03
C ARG A 84 -3.82 4.81 4.82
N LEU A 85 -4.10 3.87 5.71
CA LEU A 85 -3.07 3.16 6.45
C LEU A 85 -2.23 2.29 5.52
N TRP A 86 -2.84 1.62 4.52
CA TRP A 86 -2.12 0.86 3.51
C TRP A 86 -1.13 1.75 2.74
N LEU A 87 -1.63 2.83 2.14
CA LEU A 87 -0.81 3.75 1.36
C LEU A 87 0.27 4.42 2.23
N GLY A 88 -0.07 4.82 3.45
CA GLY A 88 0.89 5.36 4.41
C GLY A 88 1.98 4.36 4.76
N THR A 89 1.65 3.09 4.87
CA THR A 89 2.63 2.00 5.10
C THR A 89 3.57 1.83 3.92
N VAL A 90 3.06 1.89 2.68
CA VAL A 90 3.88 1.83 1.47
C VAL A 90 4.86 3.02 1.39
N ILE A 91 4.37 4.24 1.61
CA ILE A 91 5.21 5.46 1.64
C ILE A 91 6.28 5.35 2.73
N PHE A 92 5.87 4.95 3.92
CA PHE A 92 6.78 4.83 5.05
C PHE A 92 7.84 3.75 4.82
N ALA A 93 7.44 2.58 4.29
CA ALA A 93 8.35 1.50 3.93
C ALA A 93 9.37 1.95 2.88
N ALA A 94 8.96 2.67 1.84
CA ALA A 94 9.86 3.20 0.81
C ALA A 94 10.93 4.13 1.42
N GLY A 95 10.53 5.07 2.28
CA GLY A 95 11.50 5.99 2.91
C GLY A 95 12.40 5.31 3.96
N MET A 96 11.86 4.34 4.70
CA MET A 96 12.63 3.53 5.65
C MET A 96 13.59 2.58 4.97
N GLY A 97 13.24 2.00 3.83
CA GLY A 97 14.14 1.21 2.98
C GLY A 97 15.36 2.02 2.59
N VAL A 98 15.17 3.22 2.03
CA VAL A 98 16.29 4.11 1.69
C VAL A 98 17.15 4.45 2.92
N ARG A 99 16.50 4.69 4.06
CA ARG A 99 17.23 4.96 5.31
C ARG A 99 18.08 3.76 5.73
N PHE A 100 17.54 2.56 5.62
CA PHE A 100 18.21 1.31 5.93
C PHE A 100 19.40 1.10 4.98
N MET A 101 19.17 1.16 3.66
CA MET A 101 20.21 1.06 2.63
C MET A 101 21.36 2.04 2.87
N LEU A 102 21.05 3.33 3.10
CA LEU A 102 22.09 4.35 3.33
C LEU A 102 22.86 4.13 4.63
N ARG A 103 22.21 3.58 5.66
CA ARG A 103 22.91 3.18 6.90
C ARG A 103 23.88 2.04 6.64
N GLU A 104 23.51 1.04 5.85
CA GLU A 104 24.40 -0.05 5.46
C GLU A 104 25.61 0.46 4.66
N LEU A 105 25.41 1.48 3.82
CA LEU A 105 26.48 2.20 3.11
C LEU A 105 27.29 3.16 4.00
N ARG A 106 27.04 3.16 5.33
CA ARG A 106 27.71 4.02 6.33
C ARG A 106 27.53 5.52 6.08
N TRP A 107 26.47 5.93 5.39
CA TRP A 107 26.12 7.34 5.25
C TRP A 107 25.56 7.88 6.56
N VAL A 108 26.00 9.07 6.94
CA VAL A 108 25.61 9.75 8.18
C VAL A 108 25.20 11.19 7.92
N GLY A 109 24.43 11.76 8.85
CA GLY A 109 24.00 13.16 8.80
C GLY A 109 22.63 13.39 8.15
N PRO A 110 22.28 14.67 7.91
CA PRO A 110 20.94 15.07 7.48
C PRO A 110 20.57 14.57 6.07
N GLY A 111 21.55 14.34 5.20
CA GLY A 111 21.34 13.84 3.84
C GLY A 111 20.56 12.52 3.77
N VAL A 112 20.75 11.63 4.77
CA VAL A 112 19.97 10.39 4.88
C VAL A 112 18.48 10.67 5.03
N THR A 113 18.12 11.68 5.83
CA THR A 113 16.71 12.05 6.01
C THR A 113 16.15 12.69 4.74
N VAL A 114 16.91 13.56 4.09
CA VAL A 114 16.50 14.17 2.81
C VAL A 114 16.25 13.09 1.75
N ALA A 115 17.16 12.13 1.59
CA ALA A 115 17.03 11.04 0.63
C ALA A 115 15.81 10.14 0.92
N SER A 116 15.57 9.78 2.18
CA SER A 116 14.37 9.02 2.58
C SER A 116 13.07 9.73 2.18
N PHE A 117 12.99 11.04 2.42
CA PHE A 117 11.80 11.83 2.05
C PHE A 117 11.67 11.98 0.54
N ALA A 118 12.76 12.25 -0.17
CA ALA A 118 12.77 12.41 -1.62
C ALA A 118 12.27 11.15 -2.34
N TYR A 119 12.65 9.98 -1.84
CA TYR A 119 12.19 8.70 -2.40
C TYR A 119 10.72 8.41 -2.04
N ALA A 120 10.37 8.51 -0.75
CA ALA A 120 9.03 8.22 -0.24
C ALA A 120 7.95 9.14 -0.80
N LEU A 121 8.30 10.40 -1.09
CA LEU A 121 7.39 11.43 -1.60
C LEU A 121 7.67 11.76 -3.07
N SER A 122 8.32 10.84 -3.79
CA SER A 122 8.60 11.04 -5.20
C SER A 122 7.29 11.24 -5.98
N PRO A 123 7.29 12.07 -7.04
CA PRO A 123 6.10 12.29 -7.87
C PRO A 123 5.51 11.00 -8.41
N TYR A 124 6.36 10.02 -8.73
CA TYR A 124 5.94 8.68 -9.16
C TYR A 124 5.08 7.98 -8.10
N LEU A 125 5.59 7.88 -6.87
CA LEU A 125 4.89 7.22 -5.78
C LEU A 125 3.56 7.93 -5.46
N LEU A 126 3.59 9.26 -5.33
CA LEU A 126 2.38 10.04 -5.03
C LEU A 126 1.32 9.94 -6.13
N HIS A 127 1.74 9.91 -7.41
CA HIS A 127 0.81 9.80 -8.54
C HIS A 127 0.12 8.43 -8.59
N TYR A 128 0.89 7.35 -8.45
CA TYR A 128 0.34 5.99 -8.53
C TYR A 128 -0.35 5.53 -7.25
N GLY A 129 0.06 6.05 -6.09
CA GLY A 129 -0.49 5.66 -4.79
C GLY A 129 -1.99 5.91 -4.67
N ALA A 130 -2.50 6.93 -5.37
CA ALA A 130 -3.92 7.27 -5.40
C ALA A 130 -4.74 6.51 -6.47
N ARG A 131 -4.13 5.62 -7.26
CA ARG A 131 -4.82 4.90 -8.35
C ARG A 131 -4.57 3.39 -8.34
N ILE A 132 -3.33 2.96 -8.18
CA ILE A 132 -2.91 1.57 -8.29
C ILE A 132 -1.77 1.32 -7.28
N SER A 133 -2.08 1.37 -5.99
CA SER A 133 -1.06 1.30 -4.93
C SER A 133 -0.26 -0.01 -4.92
N VAL A 134 -0.82 -1.13 -5.40
CA VAL A 134 -0.16 -2.44 -5.38
C VAL A 134 1.16 -2.47 -6.17
N ILE A 135 1.28 -1.69 -7.24
CA ILE A 135 2.49 -1.68 -8.08
C ILE A 135 3.65 -0.97 -7.39
N LEU A 136 3.39 -0.27 -6.28
CA LEU A 136 4.39 0.42 -5.49
C LEU A 136 5.07 -0.51 -4.47
N LEU A 137 4.59 -1.75 -4.29
CA LEU A 137 5.23 -2.71 -3.37
C LEU A 137 6.68 -3.04 -3.77
N PRO A 138 7.00 -3.36 -5.04
CA PRO A 138 8.38 -3.55 -5.46
C PRO A 138 9.20 -2.26 -5.34
N PHE A 139 8.60 -1.09 -5.59
CA PHE A 139 9.27 0.19 -5.40
C PHE A 139 9.63 0.40 -3.93
N ALA A 140 8.71 0.16 -3.00
CA ALA A 140 8.97 0.29 -1.57
C ALA A 140 9.97 -0.75 -1.03
N GLY A 141 10.03 -1.94 -1.63
CA GLY A 141 10.94 -3.02 -1.24
C GLY A 141 12.27 -3.07 -1.99
N LEU A 142 12.54 -2.14 -2.91
CA LEU A 142 13.78 -2.11 -3.70
C LEU A 142 15.02 -1.65 -2.89
N PRO A 143 14.94 -0.60 -2.04
CA PRO A 143 16.08 -0.15 -1.25
C PRO A 143 16.33 -1.02 -0.01
#